data_AF-A0A3Q3XET7-F1
#
_entry.id   AF-A0A3Q3XET7-F1
#
_cell.length_a   1.000
_cell.length_b   1.000
_cell.length_c   1.000
_cell.angle_alpha   90.00
_cell.angle_beta   90.00
_cell.angle_gamma   90.00
#
_symmetry.space_group_name_H-M   'P 1'
#
loop_
_entity.id
_entity.type
_entity.pdbx_description
1 polymer ?
#
loop_
_entity_poly.entity_id
_entity_poly.type
_entity_poly.pdbx_seq_one_letter_code
_entity_poly.pdbx_strand_id
1 'polypeptide(L)'
;TADELLHVRCSLIHGISGPVLRSLLDKLFEKTVITGAERDSVDGIQDQRDKARFVIDTVRKKGEAASSEMTAFLLEADPFLCEHLGLM
;
A
#
# COMPACT_ATOMS: atom_id res chain seq x y z
N THR A 1 11.82 -2.04 -5.80
CA THR A 1 12.06 -0.57 -5.76
C THR A 1 10.78 0.21 -6.05
N ALA A 2 10.74 1.53 -5.88
CA ALA A 2 9.57 2.38 -6.19
C ALA A 2 9.14 2.33 -7.67
N ASP A 3 10.04 1.83 -8.53
CA ASP A 3 9.77 1.52 -9.94
C ASP A 3 8.99 0.20 -10.11
N GLU A 4 9.32 -0.84 -9.34
CA GLU A 4 8.57 -2.10 -9.34
C GLU A 4 7.13 -1.92 -8.85
N LEU A 5 6.95 -1.05 -7.85
CA LEU A 5 5.61 -0.67 -7.38
C LEU A 5 4.76 -0.01 -8.46
N LEU A 6 5.38 0.67 -9.43
CA LEU A 6 4.69 1.26 -10.57
C LEU A 6 4.11 0.18 -11.48
N HIS A 7 4.88 -0.89 -11.70
CA HIS A 7 4.53 -2.01 -12.55
C HIS A 7 3.39 -2.85 -11.95
N VAL A 8 3.47 -3.13 -10.65
CA VAL A 8 2.44 -3.93 -9.94
C VAL A 8 1.27 -3.09 -9.43
N ARG A 9 1.33 -1.75 -9.52
CA ARG A 9 0.33 -0.83 -8.95
C ARG A 9 -1.10 -1.19 -9.30
N CYS A 10 -1.35 -1.42 -10.59
CA CYS A 10 -2.70 -1.68 -11.09
C CYS A 10 -3.25 -2.96 -10.48
N SER A 11 -2.43 -4.02 -10.51
CA SER A 11 -2.77 -5.33 -9.96
C SER A 11 -2.90 -5.29 -8.43
N LEU A 12 -2.09 -4.49 -7.72
CA LEU A 12 -2.24 -4.23 -6.29
C LEU A 12 -3.57 -3.56 -5.96
N ILE A 13 -3.93 -2.48 -6.67
CA ILE A 13 -5.18 -1.75 -6.44
C ILE A 13 -6.40 -2.67 -6.61
N HIS A 14 -6.34 -3.58 -7.57
CA HIS A 14 -7.44 -4.49 -7.87
C HIS A 14 -7.43 -5.79 -7.05
N GLY A 15 -6.25 -6.25 -6.62
CA GLY A 15 -6.03 -7.53 -5.96
C GLY A 15 -5.93 -7.45 -4.45
N ILE A 16 -5.62 -6.29 -3.87
CA ILE A 16 -5.55 -6.14 -2.42
C ILE A 16 -6.93 -6.30 -1.80
N SER A 17 -7.04 -7.17 -0.80
CA SER A 17 -8.28 -7.36 -0.05
C SER A 17 -8.52 -6.20 0.92
N GLY A 18 -9.78 -5.93 1.26
CA GLY A 18 -10.14 -4.87 2.20
C GLY A 18 -9.47 -5.01 3.57
N PRO A 19 -9.41 -6.22 4.17
CA PRO A 19 -8.67 -6.44 5.42
C PRO A 19 -7.17 -6.14 5.30
N VAL A 20 -6.51 -6.62 4.24
CA VAL A 20 -5.07 -6.39 4.03
C VAL A 20 -4.78 -4.90 3.81
N LEU A 21 -5.63 -4.20 3.05
CA LEU A 21 -5.53 -2.75 2.85
C LEU A 21 -5.68 -1.97 4.16
N ARG A 22 -6.62 -2.36 5.03
CA ARG A 22 -6.80 -1.72 6.34
C ARG A 22 -5.58 -1.93 7.22
N SER A 23 -5.10 -3.17 7.33
CA SER A 23 -3.91 -3.48 8.12
C SER A 23 -2.65 -2.80 7.56
N LEU A 24 -2.54 -2.69 6.24
CA LEU A 24 -1.46 -1.92 5.59
C LEU A 24 -1.52 -0.45 6.00
N LEU A 25 -2.70 0.18 5.91
CA LEU A 25 -2.87 1.57 6.33
C LEU A 25 -2.50 1.78 7.80
N ASP A 26 -2.92 0.88 8.69
CA ASP A 26 -2.56 0.93 10.11
C ASP A 26 -1.04 0.83 10.32
N LYS A 27 -0.37 -0.10 9.61
CA LYS A 27 1.07 -0.27 9.72
C LYS A 27 1.84 0.94 9.19
N LEU A 28 1.44 1.47 8.05
CA LEU A 28 2.05 2.66 7.46
C LEU A 28 1.87 3.90 8.34
N PHE A 29 0.75 3.99 9.05
CA PHE A 29 0.51 5.05 10.02
C PHE A 29 1.37 4.88 11.29
N GLU A 30 1.47 3.66 11.84
CA GLU A 30 2.35 3.34 12.97
C GLU A 30 3.80 3.70 12.66
N LYS A 31 4.28 3.37 11.45
CA LYS A 31 5.62 3.69 10.98
C LYS A 31 5.81 5.15 10.56
N THR A 32 4.78 6.00 10.72
CA THR A 32 4.80 7.42 10.34
C THR A 32 5.08 7.64 8.84
N VAL A 33 4.88 6.61 8.01
CA VAL A 33 4.94 6.72 6.56
C VAL A 33 3.73 7.52 6.08
N ILE A 34 2.54 7.23 6.60
CA ILE A 34 1.35 8.04 6.39
C ILE A 34 1.18 8.99 7.58
N THR A 35 1.03 10.28 7.29
CA THR A 35 0.80 11.33 8.30
C THR A 35 -0.67 11.37 8.72
N GLY A 36 -0.97 12.07 9.82
CA GLY A 36 -2.36 12.28 10.27
C GLY A 36 -3.26 12.89 9.20
N ALA A 37 -2.78 13.89 8.46
CA ALA A 37 -3.54 14.54 7.40
C ALA A 37 -3.83 13.61 6.21
N GLU A 38 -2.84 12.79 5.84
CA GLU A 38 -3.02 11.76 4.80
C GLU A 38 -3.98 10.67 5.27
N ARG A 39 -3.93 10.28 6.55
CA ARG A 39 -4.85 9.29 7.12
C ARG A 39 -6.29 9.79 7.14
N ASP A 40 -6.52 11.04 7.51
CA ASP A 40 -7.84 11.68 7.44
C ASP A 40 -8.38 11.70 5.99
N SER A 41 -7.52 12.06 5.04
CA SER A 41 -7.84 12.02 3.60
C SER A 41 -8.22 10.61 3.13
N VAL A 42 -7.51 9.58 3.61
CA VAL A 42 -7.79 8.18 3.30
C VAL A 42 -9.13 7.73 3.89
N ASP A 43 -9.43 8.12 5.13
CA ASP A 43 -10.66 7.71 5.82
C ASP A 43 -11.92 8.21 5.10
N GLY A 44 -11.86 9.41 4.51
CA GLY A 44 -12.92 9.97 3.68
C GLY A 44 -13.19 9.24 2.36
N ILE A 45 -12.32 8.31 1.93
CA ILE A 45 -12.52 7.55 0.69
C ILE A 45 -13.34 6.29 0.97
N GLN A 46 -14.54 6.22 0.37
CA GLN A 46 -15.45 5.08 0.50
C GLN A 46 -15.07 3.90 -0.39
N ASP A 47 -14.62 4.17 -1.62
CA ASP A 47 -14.25 3.11 -2.55
C ASP A 47 -12.89 2.49 -2.16
N GLN A 48 -12.86 1.16 -2.06
CA GLN A 48 -11.67 0.43 -1.64
C GLN A 48 -10.50 0.59 -2.64
N ARG A 49 -10.79 0.66 -3.94
CA ARG A 49 -9.75 0.76 -4.97
C ARG A 49 -9.16 2.16 -5.02
N ASP A 50 -9.99 3.18 -4.86
CA ASP A 50 -9.53 4.56 -4.74
C ASP A 50 -8.73 4.75 -3.44
N LYS A 51 -9.13 4.09 -2.35
CA LYS A 51 -8.35 4.03 -1.10
C LYS A 51 -6.99 3.38 -1.31
N ALA A 52 -6.95 2.21 -1.97
CA ALA A 52 -5.71 1.53 -2.29
C ALA A 52 -4.80 2.38 -3.19
N ARG A 53 -5.38 3.02 -4.22
CA ARG A 53 -4.65 3.93 -5.11
C ARG A 53 -4.01 5.07 -4.33
N PHE A 54 -4.77 5.72 -3.46
CA PHE A 54 -4.26 6.82 -2.66
C PHE A 54 -3.09 6.38 -1.77
N VAL A 55 -3.23 5.26 -1.06
CA VAL A 55 -2.19 4.72 -0.17
C VAL A 55 -0.92 4.40 -0.97
N ILE A 56 -1.05 3.64 -2.05
CA ILE A 56 0.10 3.21 -2.87
C ILE A 56 0.82 4.40 -3.50
N ASP A 57 0.08 5.35 -4.10
CA ASP A 57 0.67 6.53 -4.72
C ASP A 57 1.33 7.45 -3.68
N THR A 58 0.76 7.55 -2.47
CA THR A 58 1.32 8.34 -1.36
C THR A 58 2.64 7.75 -0.87
N VAL A 59 2.66 6.44 -0.57
CA VAL A 59 3.86 5.73 -0.14
C VAL A 59 4.97 5.86 -1.19
N ARG A 60 4.63 5.65 -2.47
CA ARG A 60 5.58 5.75 -3.57
C ARG A 60 6.20 7.15 -3.68
N LYS A 61 5.41 8.22 -3.52
CA LYS A 61 5.89 9.60 -3.54
C LYS A 61 6.86 9.93 -2.40
N LYS A 62 6.80 9.19 -1.29
CA LYS A 62 7.72 9.34 -0.15
C LYS A 62 9.07 8.65 -0.36
N GLY A 63 9.22 7.89 -1.44
CA GLY A 63 10.50 7.33 -1.89
C GLY A 63 10.68 5.86 -1.56
N GLU A 64 11.89 5.36 -1.84
CA GLU A 64 12.26 3.95 -1.77
C GLU A 64 12.10 3.36 -0.36
N ALA A 65 12.46 4.10 0.71
CA ALA A 65 12.37 3.58 2.08
C ALA A 65 10.91 3.27 2.47
N ALA A 66 9.99 4.20 2.18
CA ALA A 66 8.57 4.02 2.43
C ALA A 66 7.99 2.88 1.57
N SER A 67 8.39 2.83 0.30
CA SER A 67 8.04 1.77 -0.64
C SER A 67 8.48 0.39 -0.13
N SER A 68 9.70 0.28 0.38
CA SER A 68 10.26 -0.94 0.95
C SER A 68 9.50 -1.40 2.19
N GLU A 69 9.12 -0.49 3.09
CA GLU A 69 8.31 -0.82 4.28
C GLU A 69 6.92 -1.36 3.88
N MET A 70 6.27 -0.75 2.88
CA MET A 70 4.99 -1.24 2.36
C MET A 70 5.14 -2.64 1.74
N THR A 71 6.15 -2.86 0.90
CA THR A 71 6.38 -4.17 0.27
C THR A 71 6.69 -5.24 1.31
N ALA A 72 7.53 -4.94 2.31
CA ALA A 72 7.84 -5.87 3.39
C ALA A 72 6.59 -6.27 4.19
N PHE A 73 5.72 -5.30 4.49
CA PHE A 73 4.44 -5.60 5.14
C PHE A 73 3.52 -6.45 4.26
N LEU A 74 3.41 -6.13 2.97
CA LEU A 74 2.58 -6.89 2.04
C LEU A 74 3.05 -8.35 1.91
N LEU A 75 4.36 -8.59 1.91
CA LEU A 75 4.92 -9.94 1.91
C LEU A 75 4.55 -10.73 3.16
N GLU A 76 4.47 -10.08 4.33
CA GLU A 76 4.06 -10.70 5.59
C GLU A 76 2.54 -10.94 5.65
N ALA A 77 1.75 -9.94 5.21
CA ALA A 77 0.30 -9.95 5.34
C ALA A 77 -0.40 -10.80 4.26
N ASP A 78 0.14 -10.81 3.04
CA ASP A 78 -0.40 -11.54 1.90
C ASP A 78 0.71 -12.00 0.93
N PRO A 79 1.45 -13.05 1.31
CA PRO A 79 2.50 -13.60 0.46
C PRO A 79 1.95 -14.13 -0.88
N PHE A 80 0.71 -14.62 -0.91
CA PHE A 80 0.09 -15.12 -2.15
C PHE A 80 -0.14 -14.00 -3.15
N LEU A 81 -0.63 -12.84 -2.70
CA LEU A 81 -0.74 -11.66 -3.53
C LEU A 81 0.64 -11.23 -4.04
N CYS A 82 1.65 -11.22 -3.18
CA CYS A 82 3.00 -10.82 -3.59
C CYS A 82 3.62 -11.79 -4.61
N GLU A 83 3.45 -13.10 -4.43
CA GLU A 83 3.89 -14.11 -5.40
C GLU A 83 3.18 -13.94 -6.75
N HIS A 84 1.87 -13.74 -6.74
CA HIS A 84 1.08 -13.51 -7.96
C HIS A 84 1.50 -12.24 -8.72
N LEU A 85 2.02 -11.26 -7.99
CA LEU A 85 2.47 -9.99 -8.53
C LEU A 85 3.96 -9.97 -8.91
N GLY A 86 4.72 -11.02 -8.60
CA GLY A 86 6.17 -11.05 -8.82
C GLY A 86 6.95 -10.09 -7.91
N LEU A 87 6.48 -9.88 -6.67
CA LEU A 87 7.12 -9.05 -5.65
C LEU A 87 8.07 -9.82 -4.72
N MET A 88 8.21 -11.14 -4.92
CA MET A 88 9.17 -12.01 -4.23
C MET A 88 10.46 -12.19 -5.01
#